data_AF-A0A968ZKF7-F1
#
_entry.id   AF-A0A968ZKF7-F1
#
_cell.length_a   1.000
_cell.length_b   1.000
_cell.length_c   1.000
_cell.angle_alpha   90.00
_cell.angle_beta   90.00
_cell.angle_gamma   90.00
#
_symmetry.space_group_name_H-M   'P 1'
#
loop_
_entity.id
_entity.type
_entity.pdbx_description
1 polymer ?
#
loop_
_entity_poly.entity_id
_entity_poly.type
_entity_poly.pdbx_seq_one_letter_code
_entity_poly.pdbx_strand_id
1 'polypeptide(L)'
;MFKTAASRWGSAIHNNLPPFRLNDEEIPGLMITAAAIQIDGPSAILGQSAPIHLRRRSLLPATGMMEFDIADLEQLEANGTLINVIMHEMGHVLGFGTLWERMGLLQGIGTHDPRFIGRNAMTEFARLVGSQIPIPIPVENIGEIGTKNSHWRDSIFGNEVMTSILGGSLNPMSRLTLAALQDMGYSVKIDAADAFVLPNANQLASIRADQATDHRQQEGCNCKHRQSKTHEFAQSITR
;
A
#
# COMPACT_ATOMS: atom_id res chain seq x y z
N MET A 1 8.46 14.13 0.10
CA MET A 1 7.32 13.19 -0.01
C MET A 1 7.49 11.98 0.90
N PHE A 2 8.56 11.18 0.78
CA PHE A 2 8.80 10.02 1.67
C PHE A 2 8.71 10.30 3.18
N LYS A 3 9.33 11.37 3.70
CA LYS A 3 9.19 11.73 5.13
C LYS A 3 7.74 12.04 5.52
N THR A 4 6.98 12.63 4.61
CA THR A 4 5.56 12.92 4.80
C THR A 4 4.76 11.63 4.89
N ALA A 5 5.00 10.68 3.97
CA ALA A 5 4.35 9.36 4.00
C ALA A 5 4.72 8.56 5.27
N ALA A 6 6.00 8.52 5.61
CA ALA A 6 6.48 7.90 6.84
C ALA A 6 5.84 8.53 8.09
N SER A 7 5.70 9.86 8.12
CA SER A 7 5.02 10.56 9.22
C SER A 7 3.53 10.25 9.26
N ARG A 8 2.89 10.06 8.10
CA ARG A 8 1.47 9.71 8.01
C ARG A 8 1.20 8.29 8.53
N TRP A 9 2.04 7.32 8.17
CA TRP A 9 1.98 5.97 8.74
C TRP A 9 2.33 5.97 10.23
N GLY A 10 3.38 6.68 10.63
CA GLY A 10 3.82 6.80 12.03
C GLY A 10 2.83 7.55 12.93
N SER A 11 1.95 8.38 12.39
CA SER A 11 0.87 8.99 13.18
C SER A 11 -0.23 7.99 13.54
N ALA A 12 -0.42 6.96 12.71
CA ALA A 12 -1.42 5.92 12.88
C ALA A 12 -0.88 4.66 13.59
N ILE A 13 0.39 4.33 13.46
CA ILE A 13 1.00 3.13 14.07
C ILE A 13 1.82 3.54 15.29
N HIS A 14 1.55 2.93 16.44
CA HIS A 14 2.38 3.09 17.61
C HIS A 14 3.74 2.42 17.40
N ASN A 15 4.81 3.18 17.61
CA ASN A 15 6.16 2.64 17.53
C ASN A 15 6.51 1.85 18.81
N ASN A 16 6.07 0.59 18.87
CA ASN A 16 6.41 -0.36 19.93
C ASN A 16 7.04 -1.65 19.38
N LEU A 17 7.63 -1.57 18.18
CA LEU A 17 8.33 -2.71 17.59
C LEU A 17 9.61 -2.98 18.39
N PRO A 18 9.93 -4.24 18.72
CA PRO A 18 11.18 -4.54 19.38
C PRO A 18 12.35 -4.21 18.44
N PRO A 19 13.49 -3.72 18.96
CA PRO A 19 14.68 -3.51 18.14
C PRO A 19 15.07 -4.79 17.39
N PHE A 20 15.56 -4.62 16.16
CA PHE A 20 16.03 -5.70 15.31
C PHE A 20 17.50 -5.49 15.01
N ARG A 21 18.34 -6.51 15.18
CA ARG A 21 19.75 -6.43 14.80
C ARG A 21 19.97 -7.02 13.43
N LEU A 22 20.52 -6.21 12.53
CA LEU A 22 20.99 -6.62 11.23
C LEU A 22 22.50 -6.42 11.19
N ASN A 23 23.26 -7.51 11.27
CA ASN A 23 24.71 -7.47 11.50
C ASN A 23 25.03 -6.67 12.79
N ASP A 24 25.88 -5.65 12.69
CA ASP A 24 26.27 -4.77 13.80
C ASP A 24 25.36 -3.54 13.96
N GLU A 25 24.32 -3.40 13.13
CA GLU A 25 23.37 -2.28 13.19
C GLU A 25 22.09 -2.68 13.94
N GLU A 26 21.68 -1.83 14.88
CA GLU A 26 20.40 -1.97 15.57
C GLU A 26 19.34 -1.07 14.91
N ILE A 27 18.25 -1.70 14.48
CA ILE A 27 17.12 -1.07 13.82
C ILE A 27 15.98 -0.98 14.86
N PRO A 28 15.74 0.20 15.44
CA PRO A 28 14.76 0.37 16.53
C PRO A 28 13.31 0.20 16.07
N GLY A 29 13.04 0.40 14.77
CA GLY A 29 11.70 0.33 14.18
C GLY A 29 11.70 -0.37 12.84
N LEU A 30 11.38 0.38 11.79
CA LEU A 30 11.37 -0.10 10.41
C LEU A 30 12.28 0.80 9.57
N MET A 31 13.28 0.17 8.93
CA MET A 31 14.14 0.83 7.96
C MET A 31 13.66 0.53 6.54
N ILE A 32 13.41 1.57 5.75
CA ILE A 32 12.99 1.44 4.36
C ILE A 32 14.06 2.08 3.46
N THR A 33 14.54 1.31 2.50
CA THR A 33 15.34 1.85 1.39
C THR A 33 14.42 2.14 0.21
N ALA A 34 14.64 3.26 -0.47
CA ALA A 34 13.92 3.60 -1.68
C ALA A 34 14.87 3.91 -2.83
N ALA A 35 14.53 3.45 -4.03
CA ALA A 35 15.30 3.69 -5.25
C ALA A 35 14.38 4.02 -6.45
N ALA A 36 14.90 4.81 -7.39
CA ALA A 36 14.32 4.98 -8.71
C ALA A 36 15.07 4.08 -9.69
N ILE A 37 14.35 3.17 -10.35
CA ILE A 37 14.93 2.18 -11.28
C ILE A 37 14.09 2.13 -12.56
N GLN A 38 14.57 1.40 -13.56
CA GLN A 38 13.73 1.04 -14.70
C GLN A 38 12.98 -0.25 -14.36
N ILE A 39 11.64 -0.24 -14.46
CA ILE A 39 10.81 -1.43 -14.19
C ILE A 39 10.26 -1.97 -15.51
N ASP A 40 9.29 -1.27 -16.10
CA ASP A 40 8.63 -1.67 -17.35
C ASP A 40 8.42 -0.51 -18.34
N GLY A 41 8.82 0.71 -17.97
CA GLY A 41 8.68 1.89 -18.80
C GLY A 41 7.50 2.74 -18.35
N PRO A 42 6.92 3.58 -19.22
CA PRO A 42 5.78 4.40 -18.82
C PRO A 42 4.55 3.53 -18.48
N SER A 43 3.84 3.90 -17.41
CA SER A 43 2.60 3.28 -16.93
C SER A 43 2.75 1.84 -16.41
N ALA A 44 1.61 1.15 -16.24
CA ALA A 44 1.49 -0.20 -15.69
C ALA A 44 2.03 -0.34 -14.25
N ILE A 45 3.35 -0.34 -14.03
CA ILE A 45 3.98 -0.45 -12.72
C ILE A 45 4.59 0.90 -12.30
N LEU A 46 3.84 1.67 -11.51
CA LEU A 46 4.32 2.94 -10.94
C LEU A 46 5.40 2.75 -9.87
N GLY A 47 5.35 1.61 -9.18
CA GLY A 47 6.28 1.23 -8.13
C GLY A 47 6.05 -0.21 -7.67
N GLN A 48 7.01 -0.71 -6.91
CA GLN A 48 6.96 -2.02 -6.27
C GLN A 48 7.68 -1.97 -4.93
N SER A 49 7.26 -2.81 -4.00
CA SER A 49 7.87 -2.84 -2.68
C SER A 49 7.67 -4.17 -1.97
N ALA A 50 8.53 -4.43 -1.00
CA ALA A 50 8.46 -5.64 -0.21
C ALA A 50 9.17 -5.49 1.15
N PRO A 51 8.71 -6.21 2.18
CA PRO A 51 9.54 -6.52 3.33
C PRO A 51 10.77 -7.34 2.92
N ILE A 52 11.93 -7.04 3.50
CA ILE A 52 13.17 -7.80 3.28
C ILE A 52 13.47 -8.67 4.50
N HIS A 53 13.53 -8.07 5.69
CA HIS A 53 13.78 -8.79 6.93
C HIS A 53 12.59 -8.70 7.85
N LEU A 54 12.20 -9.84 8.44
CA LEU A 54 11.05 -9.94 9.33
C LEU A 54 11.49 -10.32 10.74
N ARG A 55 10.82 -9.76 11.74
CA ARG A 55 10.98 -10.16 13.13
C ARG A 55 10.46 -11.58 13.32
N ARG A 56 11.32 -12.49 13.77
CA ARG A 56 11.03 -13.95 13.84
C ARG A 56 9.71 -14.30 14.55
N ARG A 57 9.34 -13.57 15.61
CA ARG A 57 8.15 -13.89 16.43
C ARG A 57 6.85 -13.31 15.88
N SER A 58 6.87 -12.03 15.51
CA SER A 58 5.66 -11.32 15.07
C SER A 58 5.44 -11.37 13.56
N LEU A 59 6.47 -11.79 12.80
CA LEU A 59 6.54 -11.64 11.34
C LEU A 59 6.49 -10.19 10.86
N LEU A 60 6.51 -9.20 11.75
CA LEU A 60 6.46 -7.79 11.37
C LEU A 60 7.80 -7.37 10.73
N PRO A 61 7.77 -6.63 9.61
CA PRO A 61 8.95 -6.12 8.92
C PRO A 61 9.88 -5.29 9.81
N ALA A 62 11.17 -5.58 9.73
CA ALA A 62 12.27 -4.80 10.30
C ALA A 62 12.99 -3.96 9.25
N THR A 63 13.10 -4.49 8.02
CA THR A 63 13.55 -3.72 6.87
C THR A 63 12.67 -4.01 5.67
N GLY A 64 12.62 -3.08 4.73
CA GLY A 64 12.05 -3.31 3.41
C GLY A 64 12.59 -2.35 2.36
N MET A 65 12.16 -2.55 1.13
CA MET A 65 12.53 -1.70 -0.01
C MET A 65 11.30 -1.21 -0.74
N MET A 66 11.45 -0.06 -1.39
CA MET A 66 10.52 0.46 -2.38
C MET A 66 11.31 0.87 -3.63
N GLU A 67 10.78 0.54 -4.78
CA GLU A 67 11.34 0.88 -6.08
C GLU A 67 10.26 1.57 -6.90
N PHE A 68 10.62 2.64 -7.61
CA PHE A 68 9.68 3.41 -8.42
C PHE A 68 10.19 3.43 -9.87
N ASP A 69 9.29 3.30 -10.85
CA ASP A 69 9.70 3.39 -12.25
C ASP A 69 10.10 4.83 -12.57
N ILE A 70 11.37 5.00 -12.92
CA ILE A 70 11.97 6.26 -13.31
C ILE A 70 11.27 6.90 -14.51
N ALA A 71 10.61 6.11 -15.36
CA ALA A 71 9.85 6.60 -16.51
C ALA A 71 8.59 7.38 -16.10
N ASP A 72 8.00 7.06 -14.94
CA ASP A 72 6.76 7.68 -14.46
C ASP A 72 6.98 8.81 -13.46
N LEU A 73 8.16 8.88 -12.83
CA LEU A 73 8.43 9.81 -11.74
C LEU A 73 8.15 11.27 -12.08
N GLU A 74 8.60 11.75 -13.25
CA GLU A 74 8.43 13.17 -13.64
C GLU A 74 6.94 13.54 -13.69
N GLN A 75 6.10 12.65 -14.22
CA GLN A 75 4.67 12.90 -14.34
C GLN A 75 3.95 12.74 -13.01
N LEU A 76 4.31 11.72 -12.22
CA LEU A 76 3.75 11.55 -10.88
C LEU A 76 4.07 12.75 -9.97
N GLU A 77 5.27 13.34 -10.11
CA GLU A 77 5.63 14.58 -9.41
C GLU A 77 4.85 15.78 -9.93
N ALA A 78 4.75 15.95 -11.25
CA ALA A 78 4.01 17.06 -11.87
C ALA A 78 2.52 17.04 -11.52
N ASN A 79 1.91 15.84 -11.46
CA ASN A 79 0.51 15.64 -11.10
C ASN A 79 0.28 15.65 -9.58
N GLY A 80 1.34 15.63 -8.78
CA GLY A 80 1.26 15.57 -7.31
C GLY A 80 0.78 14.21 -6.77
N THR A 81 0.76 13.16 -7.59
CA THR A 81 0.27 11.82 -7.25
C THR A 81 1.37 10.89 -6.75
N LEU A 82 2.66 11.24 -6.91
CA LEU A 82 3.78 10.45 -6.40
C LEU A 82 3.66 10.13 -4.89
N ILE A 83 3.14 11.08 -4.10
CA ILE A 83 2.94 10.84 -2.66
C ILE A 83 1.98 9.68 -2.38
N ASN A 84 0.98 9.46 -3.24
CA ASN A 84 0.02 8.37 -3.09
C ASN A 84 0.68 7.02 -3.40
N VAL A 85 1.51 6.96 -4.44
CA VAL A 85 2.33 5.78 -4.74
C VAL A 85 3.27 5.48 -3.57
N ILE A 86 3.98 6.48 -3.04
CA ILE A 86 4.86 6.28 -1.88
C ILE A 86 4.07 5.78 -0.65
N MET A 87 2.89 6.34 -0.38
CA MET A 87 2.03 5.91 0.73
C MET A 87 1.63 4.44 0.58
N HIS A 88 1.24 4.04 -0.63
CA HIS A 88 0.86 2.68 -1.00
C HIS A 88 2.02 1.70 -0.83
N GLU A 89 3.18 1.99 -1.43
CA GLU A 89 4.37 1.14 -1.31
C GLU A 89 4.84 1.00 0.14
N MET A 90 4.78 2.07 0.94
CA MET A 90 5.09 1.95 2.37
C MET A 90 4.13 1.00 3.10
N GLY A 91 2.87 0.93 2.69
CA GLY A 91 1.90 -0.05 3.21
C GLY A 91 2.34 -1.49 2.96
N HIS A 92 2.81 -1.79 1.75
CA HIS A 92 3.37 -3.11 1.41
C HIS A 92 4.66 -3.42 2.17
N VAL A 93 5.53 -2.43 2.39
CA VAL A 93 6.72 -2.60 3.24
C VAL A 93 6.34 -2.89 4.70
N LEU A 94 5.22 -2.35 5.20
CA LEU A 94 4.64 -2.72 6.49
C LEU A 94 4.08 -4.15 6.51
N GLY A 95 4.05 -4.82 5.36
CA GLY A 95 3.63 -6.21 5.20
C GLY A 95 2.19 -6.38 4.73
N PHE A 96 1.48 -5.27 4.49
CA PHE A 96 0.11 -5.30 4.02
C PHE A 96 0.06 -6.00 2.65
N GLY A 97 -0.85 -6.97 2.49
CA GLY A 97 -0.94 -7.77 1.28
C GLY A 97 0.14 -8.85 1.19
N THR A 98 1.40 -8.44 1.29
CA THR A 98 2.59 -9.30 1.08
C THR A 98 2.76 -10.38 2.14
N LEU A 99 2.25 -10.18 3.36
CA LEU A 99 2.37 -11.14 4.47
C LEU A 99 1.05 -11.81 4.85
N TRP A 100 -0.08 -11.45 4.25
CA TRP A 100 -1.40 -11.94 4.69
C TRP A 100 -1.55 -13.46 4.59
N GLU A 101 -1.12 -14.06 3.48
CA GLU A 101 -1.14 -15.52 3.33
C GLU A 101 -0.27 -16.20 4.39
N ARG A 102 0.96 -15.70 4.58
CA ARG A 102 1.90 -16.22 5.58
C ARG A 102 1.37 -16.12 7.00
N MET A 103 0.58 -15.09 7.29
CA MET A 103 -0.07 -14.86 8.59
C MET A 103 -1.42 -15.59 8.73
N GLY A 104 -1.88 -16.31 7.71
CA GLY A 104 -3.17 -17.01 7.74
C GLY A 104 -4.38 -16.08 7.71
N LEU A 105 -4.23 -14.87 7.17
CA LEU A 105 -5.28 -13.84 7.12
C LEU A 105 -6.10 -13.86 5.83
N LEU A 106 -5.86 -14.82 4.93
CA LEU A 106 -6.59 -14.99 3.67
C LEU A 106 -7.35 -16.31 3.62
N GLN A 107 -8.49 -16.28 2.96
CA GLN A 107 -9.28 -17.44 2.56
C GLN A 107 -9.64 -17.36 1.07
N GLY A 108 -9.73 -18.51 0.41
CA GLY A 108 -10.11 -18.56 -1.01
C GLY A 108 -9.02 -18.05 -1.96
N ILE A 109 -7.74 -18.13 -1.54
CA ILE A 109 -6.59 -17.81 -2.40
C ILE A 109 -6.67 -18.64 -3.68
N GLY A 110 -6.44 -18.00 -4.84
CA GLY A 110 -6.49 -18.65 -6.14
C GLY A 110 -7.91 -18.90 -6.69
N THR A 111 -8.95 -18.52 -5.95
CA THR A 111 -10.33 -18.54 -6.44
C THR A 111 -10.71 -17.20 -7.07
N HIS A 112 -11.91 -17.11 -7.65
CA HIS A 112 -12.47 -15.83 -8.10
C HIS A 112 -12.85 -14.90 -6.95
N ASP A 113 -12.82 -15.35 -5.70
CA ASP A 113 -13.31 -14.56 -4.59
C ASP A 113 -12.46 -14.68 -3.32
N PRO A 114 -11.16 -14.32 -3.38
CA PRO A 114 -10.32 -14.27 -2.20
C PRO A 114 -10.85 -13.25 -1.21
N ARG A 115 -10.66 -13.56 0.08
CA ARG A 115 -11.16 -12.79 1.21
C ARG A 115 -10.12 -12.64 2.29
N PHE A 116 -10.04 -11.44 2.87
CA PHE A 116 -9.30 -11.20 4.10
C PHE A 116 -10.20 -11.49 5.30
N ILE A 117 -9.66 -12.20 6.30
CA ILE A 117 -10.41 -12.77 7.43
C ILE A 117 -9.91 -12.31 8.81
N GLY A 118 -9.18 -11.19 8.88
CA GLY A 118 -8.82 -10.55 10.14
C GLY A 118 -10.04 -9.91 10.82
N ARG A 119 -10.24 -10.21 12.10
CA ARG A 119 -11.48 -9.89 12.83
C ARG A 119 -11.73 -8.38 12.97
N ASN A 120 -10.69 -7.59 13.20
CA ASN A 120 -10.83 -6.15 13.37
C ASN A 120 -11.22 -5.50 12.05
N ALA A 121 -10.52 -5.82 10.96
CA ALA A 121 -10.82 -5.30 9.64
C ALA A 121 -12.22 -5.72 9.17
N MET A 122 -12.61 -6.99 9.38
CA MET A 122 -13.97 -7.47 9.07
C MET A 122 -15.06 -6.69 9.81
N THR A 123 -14.76 -6.19 11.01
CA THR A 123 -15.68 -5.35 11.79
C THR A 123 -15.79 -3.94 11.19
N GLU A 124 -14.68 -3.34 10.77
CA GLU A 124 -14.70 -2.04 10.09
C GLU A 124 -15.39 -2.14 8.71
N PHE A 125 -15.17 -3.21 7.96
CA PHE A 125 -15.87 -3.46 6.70
C PHE A 125 -17.37 -3.65 6.90
N ALA A 126 -17.78 -4.40 7.94
CA ALA A 126 -19.19 -4.55 8.28
C ALA A 126 -19.87 -3.18 8.48
N ARG A 127 -19.21 -2.24 9.19
CA ARG A 127 -19.73 -0.88 9.37
C ARG A 127 -19.89 -0.12 8.06
N LEU A 128 -18.92 -0.25 7.14
CA LEU A 128 -18.98 0.40 5.82
C LEU A 128 -20.19 -0.07 4.99
N VAL A 129 -20.64 -1.31 5.19
CA VAL A 129 -21.83 -1.86 4.51
C VAL A 129 -23.10 -1.85 5.38
N GLY A 130 -23.08 -1.18 6.54
CA GLY A 130 -24.24 -1.07 7.44
C GLY A 130 -24.58 -2.35 8.22
N SER A 131 -23.63 -3.28 8.36
CA SER A 131 -23.76 -4.51 9.16
C SER A 131 -23.11 -4.36 10.53
N GLN A 132 -23.64 -5.10 11.51
CA GLN A 132 -23.03 -5.27 12.84
C GLN A 132 -22.23 -6.58 12.98
N ILE A 133 -22.40 -7.51 12.03
CA ILE A 133 -21.73 -8.81 12.03
C ILE A 133 -20.46 -8.67 11.18
N PRO A 134 -19.27 -9.05 11.68
CA PRO A 134 -18.03 -9.02 10.92
C PRO A 134 -18.14 -9.80 9.60
N ILE A 135 -17.70 -9.21 8.49
CA ILE A 135 -17.83 -9.78 7.13
C ILE A 135 -16.44 -9.94 6.50
N PRO A 136 -16.10 -11.12 5.93
CA PRO A 136 -14.86 -11.30 5.18
C PRO A 136 -14.73 -10.28 4.05
N ILE A 137 -13.55 -9.69 3.92
CA ILE A 137 -13.34 -8.49 3.09
C ILE A 137 -12.91 -8.89 1.69
N PRO A 138 -13.54 -8.38 0.62
CA PRO A 138 -13.10 -8.62 -0.76
C PRO A 138 -11.65 -8.22 -1.02
N VAL A 139 -10.85 -9.21 -1.40
CA VAL A 139 -9.46 -9.02 -1.82
C VAL A 139 -9.40 -9.04 -3.35
N GLU A 140 -8.42 -8.34 -3.90
CA GLU A 140 -8.20 -8.26 -5.33
C GLU A 140 -8.05 -9.65 -5.97
N ASN A 141 -8.82 -9.88 -7.03
CA ASN A 141 -8.97 -11.17 -7.69
C ASN A 141 -8.54 -11.13 -9.17
N ILE A 142 -8.22 -9.95 -9.70
CA ILE A 142 -7.68 -9.73 -11.05
C ILE A 142 -6.25 -9.15 -11.01
N GLY A 143 -5.54 -9.17 -12.13
CA GLY A 143 -4.13 -8.74 -12.24
C GLY A 143 -3.11 -9.87 -12.14
N GLU A 144 -1.83 -9.50 -12.13
CA GLU A 144 -0.70 -10.45 -12.10
C GLU A 144 -0.30 -10.85 -10.67
N ILE A 145 0.74 -11.69 -10.58
CA ILE A 145 1.44 -11.99 -9.33
C ILE A 145 2.02 -10.68 -8.78
N GLY A 146 1.62 -10.31 -7.56
CA GLY A 146 1.91 -9.00 -6.96
C GLY A 146 0.67 -8.14 -6.82
N THR A 147 -0.29 -8.25 -7.74
CA THR A 147 -1.58 -7.54 -7.66
C THR A 147 -2.65 -8.37 -6.95
N LYS A 148 -2.91 -9.59 -7.45
CA LYS A 148 -3.91 -10.49 -6.86
C LYS A 148 -3.52 -10.86 -5.44
N ASN A 149 -4.50 -10.98 -4.56
CA ASN A 149 -4.34 -11.38 -3.16
C ASN A 149 -3.57 -10.38 -2.26
N SER A 150 -3.00 -9.30 -2.81
CA SER A 150 -2.18 -8.33 -2.08
C SER A 150 -2.85 -6.99 -1.83
N HIS A 151 -4.02 -6.76 -2.42
CA HIS A 151 -4.72 -5.48 -2.39
C HIS A 151 -6.16 -5.63 -1.94
N TRP A 152 -6.73 -4.53 -1.45
CA TRP A 152 -8.17 -4.39 -1.46
C TRP A 152 -8.69 -4.42 -2.89
N ARG A 153 -9.85 -5.06 -3.08
CA ARG A 153 -10.47 -5.18 -4.40
C ARG A 153 -10.87 -3.81 -4.94
N ASP A 154 -10.20 -3.35 -5.99
CA ASP A 154 -10.45 -2.01 -6.58
C ASP A 154 -11.94 -1.82 -6.90
N SER A 155 -12.58 -2.85 -7.48
CA SER A 155 -14.00 -2.78 -7.86
C SER A 155 -15.00 -2.56 -6.72
N ILE A 156 -14.55 -2.65 -5.46
CA ILE A 156 -15.35 -2.41 -4.27
C ILE A 156 -14.89 -1.15 -3.55
N PHE A 157 -13.58 -0.96 -3.43
CA PHE A 157 -12.99 0.07 -2.56
C PHE A 157 -12.53 1.33 -3.31
N GLY A 158 -12.45 1.29 -4.64
CA GLY A 158 -12.10 2.43 -5.47
C GLY A 158 -10.76 3.06 -5.08
N ASN A 159 -10.81 4.25 -4.51
CA ASN A 159 -9.62 5.06 -4.24
C ASN A 159 -8.96 4.82 -2.87
N GLU A 160 -9.33 3.79 -2.10
CA GLU A 160 -8.65 3.49 -0.82
C GLU A 160 -7.13 3.28 -1.04
N VAL A 161 -6.28 3.68 -0.07
CA VAL A 161 -4.82 3.70 -0.24
C VAL A 161 -4.19 2.35 -0.63
N MET A 162 -4.81 1.21 -0.30
CA MET A 162 -4.30 -0.13 -0.62
C MET A 162 -5.11 -0.88 -1.68
N THR A 163 -5.84 -0.18 -2.57
CA THR A 163 -6.40 -0.79 -3.78
C THR A 163 -5.34 -1.00 -4.85
N SER A 164 -5.60 -1.93 -5.77
CA SER A 164 -4.65 -2.37 -6.81
C SER A 164 -4.38 -1.32 -7.90
N ILE A 165 -5.20 -0.29 -7.99
CA ILE A 165 -5.06 0.78 -8.98
C ILE A 165 -5.12 2.10 -8.23
N LEU A 166 -4.02 2.84 -8.26
CA LEU A 166 -3.99 4.19 -7.72
C LEU A 166 -4.57 5.16 -8.75
N GLY A 167 -5.37 6.13 -8.29
CA GLY A 167 -5.85 7.19 -9.16
C GLY A 167 -6.37 8.39 -8.41
N GLY A 168 -6.28 9.54 -9.09
CA GLY A 168 -6.74 10.83 -8.59
C GLY A 168 -5.87 11.37 -7.45
N SER A 169 -6.28 12.52 -6.92
CA SER A 169 -5.54 13.25 -5.88
C SER A 169 -5.77 12.73 -4.46
N LEU A 170 -6.77 11.87 -4.24
CA LEU A 170 -7.17 11.41 -2.91
C LEU A 170 -7.13 9.89 -2.80
N ASN A 171 -6.22 9.38 -1.95
CA ASN A 171 -6.16 7.98 -1.56
C ASN A 171 -6.21 7.84 -0.03
N PRO A 172 -7.41 7.76 0.59
CA PRO A 172 -7.55 7.76 2.03
C PRO A 172 -6.95 6.51 2.65
N MET A 173 -6.17 6.69 3.72
CA MET A 173 -5.77 5.61 4.62
C MET A 173 -6.92 5.34 5.58
N SER A 174 -7.78 4.39 5.21
CA SER A 174 -9.04 4.16 5.91
C SER A 174 -8.88 3.39 7.21
N ARG A 175 -9.95 3.37 8.03
CA ARG A 175 -10.07 2.48 9.20
C ARG A 175 -9.92 1.00 8.81
N LEU A 176 -10.34 0.62 7.60
CA LEU A 176 -10.23 -0.75 7.10
C LEU A 176 -8.75 -1.19 7.03
N THR A 177 -7.91 -0.37 6.39
CA THR A 177 -6.47 -0.63 6.25
C THR A 177 -5.75 -0.62 7.59
N LEU A 178 -6.07 0.35 8.45
CA LEU A 178 -5.52 0.42 9.80
C LEU A 178 -5.92 -0.79 10.67
N ALA A 179 -7.16 -1.26 10.57
CA ALA A 179 -7.60 -2.45 11.28
C ALA A 179 -6.98 -3.74 10.74
N ALA A 180 -6.69 -3.84 9.44
CA ALA A 180 -5.94 -4.96 8.89
C ALA A 180 -4.50 -5.01 9.43
N LEU A 181 -3.84 -3.86 9.59
CA LEU A 181 -2.54 -3.79 10.27
C LEU A 181 -2.65 -4.22 11.74
N GLN A 182 -3.75 -3.87 12.42
CA GLN A 182 -4.01 -4.37 13.77
C GLN A 182 -4.15 -5.90 13.81
N ASP A 183 -4.85 -6.49 12.85
CA ASP A 183 -4.97 -7.95 12.71
C ASP A 183 -3.62 -8.63 12.41
N MET A 184 -2.69 -7.93 11.76
CA MET A 184 -1.31 -8.39 11.57
C MET A 184 -0.44 -8.29 12.83
N GLY A 185 -0.91 -7.60 13.87
CA GLY A 185 -0.20 -7.44 15.15
C GLY A 185 0.43 -6.07 15.39
N TYR A 186 0.18 -5.07 14.53
CA TYR A 186 0.55 -3.69 14.84
C TYR A 186 -0.34 -3.10 15.94
N SER A 187 0.23 -2.23 16.76
CA SER A 187 -0.55 -1.37 17.65
C SER A 187 -0.97 -0.11 16.89
N VAL A 188 -2.27 0.08 16.66
CA VAL A 188 -2.79 1.10 15.74
C VAL A 188 -3.73 2.09 16.45
N LYS A 189 -3.58 3.37 16.14
CA LYS A 189 -4.52 4.45 16.48
C LYS A 189 -5.59 4.53 15.40
N ILE A 190 -6.66 3.77 15.56
CA ILE A 190 -7.70 3.64 14.54
C ILE A 190 -8.36 4.99 14.17
N ASP A 191 -8.42 5.93 15.11
CA ASP A 191 -8.99 7.27 14.91
C ASP A 191 -8.07 8.23 14.14
N ALA A 192 -6.84 7.80 13.84
CA ALA A 192 -5.95 8.51 12.91
C ALA A 192 -6.24 8.18 11.43
N ALA A 193 -7.22 7.32 11.15
CA ALA A 193 -7.69 7.03 9.80
C ALA A 193 -8.29 8.26 9.12
N ASP A 194 -8.16 8.32 7.80
CA ASP A 194 -8.91 9.25 6.97
C ASP A 194 -10.38 8.81 6.89
N ALA A 195 -11.27 9.78 6.68
CA ALA A 195 -12.67 9.48 6.39
C ALA A 195 -12.76 8.70 5.08
N PHE A 196 -13.48 7.58 5.12
CA PHE A 196 -13.69 6.72 3.96
C PHE A 196 -15.09 6.12 4.01
N VAL A 197 -15.73 6.08 2.85
CA VAL A 197 -17.00 5.41 2.62
C VAL A 197 -16.87 4.61 1.33
N LEU A 198 -17.65 3.53 1.20
CA LEU A 198 -17.66 2.81 -0.06
C LEU A 198 -18.22 3.70 -1.17
N PRO A 199 -17.52 3.81 -2.31
CA PRO A 199 -18.01 4.56 -3.44
C PRO A 199 -19.28 3.90 -4.00
N ASN A 200 -20.27 4.70 -4.34
CA ASN A 200 -21.40 4.23 -5.13
C ASN A 200 -20.98 3.98 -6.59
N ALA A 201 -21.88 3.39 -7.39
CA ALA A 201 -21.57 3.03 -8.78
C ALA A 201 -21.08 4.22 -9.65
N ASN A 202 -21.64 5.42 -9.46
CA ASN A 202 -21.22 6.61 -10.19
C ASN A 202 -19.83 7.07 -9.74
N GLN A 203 -19.56 7.04 -8.42
CA GLN A 203 -18.25 7.38 -7.87
C GLN A 203 -17.17 6.39 -8.34
N LEU A 204 -17.47 5.08 -8.34
CA LEU A 204 -16.58 4.05 -8.89
C LEU A 204 -16.27 4.29 -10.37
N ALA A 205 -17.29 4.65 -11.16
CA ALA A 205 -17.09 4.97 -12.58
C ALA A 205 -16.19 6.20 -12.77
N SER A 206 -16.37 7.26 -11.96
CA SER A 206 -15.50 8.44 -11.98
C SER A 206 -14.07 8.12 -11.57
N ILE A 207 -13.87 7.39 -10.47
CA ILE A 207 -12.54 6.98 -9.99
C ILE A 207 -11.79 6.20 -11.08
N ARG A 208 -12.48 5.27 -11.75
CA ARG A 208 -11.91 4.47 -12.85
C ARG A 208 -11.59 5.29 -14.08
N ALA A 209 -12.39 6.31 -14.37
CA ALA A 209 -12.10 7.23 -15.47
C ALA A 209 -10.82 8.02 -15.16
N ASP A 210 -10.67 8.52 -13.93
CA ASP A 210 -9.49 9.27 -13.48
C ASP A 210 -8.24 8.38 -13.53
N GLN A 211 -8.30 7.16 -12.97
CA GLN A 211 -7.24 6.14 -13.06
C GLN A 211 -6.81 5.88 -14.51
N ALA A 212 -7.79 5.74 -15.43
CA ALA A 212 -7.50 5.51 -16.84
C ALA A 212 -6.94 6.74 -17.59
N THR A 213 -7.17 7.95 -17.07
CA THR A 213 -6.57 9.17 -17.64
C THR A 213 -5.13 9.39 -17.19
N ASP A 214 -4.78 9.06 -15.95
CA ASP A 214 -3.38 9.09 -15.50
C ASP A 214 -2.53 8.12 -16.33
N HIS A 215 -3.04 6.91 -16.60
CA HIS A 215 -2.38 5.97 -17.51
C HIS A 215 -2.25 6.50 -18.95
N ARG A 216 -3.27 7.16 -19.50
CA ARG A 216 -3.22 7.68 -20.88
C ARG A 216 -2.35 8.93 -21.06
N GLN A 217 -2.19 9.76 -20.03
CA GLN A 217 -1.30 10.91 -20.11
C GLN A 217 0.18 10.49 -20.09
N GLN A 218 0.51 9.30 -19.56
CA GLN A 218 1.86 8.73 -19.53
C GLN A 218 2.29 8.14 -20.89
N GLU A 219 1.38 7.48 -21.61
CA GLU A 219 1.66 6.96 -22.97
C GLU A 219 1.94 8.06 -24.02
N GLY A 220 1.46 9.29 -23.78
CA GLY A 220 1.60 10.42 -24.72
C GLY A 220 2.92 11.20 -24.64
N CYS A 221 3.73 10.97 -23.59
CA CYS A 221 4.95 11.75 -23.34
C CYS A 221 6.19 11.02 -23.85
N ASN A 222 6.71 11.45 -25.01
CA ASN A 222 7.87 10.83 -25.66
C ASN A 222 9.19 11.23 -24.97
N CYS A 223 9.53 10.57 -23.86
CA CYS A 223 10.72 10.87 -23.08
C CYS A 223 12.01 10.33 -23.74
N LYS A 224 12.79 11.26 -24.31
CA LYS A 224 14.14 11.01 -24.81
C LYS A 224 15.09 10.67 -23.64
N HIS A 225 15.45 9.39 -23.53
CA HIS A 225 16.67 8.82 -22.96
C HIS A 225 17.54 9.80 -22.14
N ARG A 226 17.38 9.81 -20.81
CA ARG A 226 18.34 10.44 -19.89
C ARG A 226 18.85 9.42 -18.87
N GLN A 227 20.16 9.46 -18.66
CA GLN A 227 20.96 8.47 -17.93
C GLN A 227 20.51 8.27 -16.48
N SER A 228 20.63 7.02 -16.01
CA SER A 228 20.32 6.58 -14.66
C SER A 228 21.12 7.36 -13.62
N LYS A 229 20.43 7.84 -12.59
CA LYS A 229 21.03 8.22 -11.31
C LYS A 229 20.33 7.40 -10.23
N THR A 230 21.02 6.40 -9.72
CA THR A 230 20.64 5.71 -8.48
C THR A 230 20.63 6.74 -7.35
N HIS A 231 19.45 7.10 -6.86
CA HIS A 231 19.29 7.85 -5.62
C HIS A 231 18.81 6.87 -4.56
N GLU A 232 19.69 6.51 -3.65
CA GLU A 232 19.37 5.64 -2.51
C GLU A 232 18.86 6.52 -1.37
N PHE A 233 17.59 6.39 -1.02
CA PHE A 233 17.00 7.09 0.11
C PHE A 233 16.77 6.10 1.25
N ALA A 234 17.61 6.14 2.29
CA ALA A 234 17.33 5.44 3.54
C ALA A 234 16.40 6.31 4.40
N GLN A 235 15.23 5.77 4.76
CA GLN A 235 14.31 6.43 5.69
C GLN A 235 13.87 5.50 6.80
N SER A 236 14.05 5.95 8.03
CA SER A 236 13.49 5.34 9.23
C SER A 236 12.07 5.88 9.44
N ILE A 237 11.09 4.99 9.63
CA ILE A 237 9.73 5.37 10.05
C ILE A 237 9.69 5.86 11.52
N THR A 238 10.84 5.94 12.20
CA THR A 238 10.88 6.25 13.63
C THR A 238 12.02 7.20 13.96
N ARG A 239 11.67 8.36 14.53
CA ARG A 239 12.53 9.08 15.49
C ARG A 239 12.18 8.60 16.89
#